data_AF-A0A814TJ07-F1
#
_entry.id   AF-A0A814TJ07-F1
#
_cell.length_a   1.000
_cell.length_b   1.000
_cell.length_c   1.000
_cell.angle_alpha   90.00
_cell.angle_beta   90.00
_cell.angle_gamma   90.00
#
_symmetry.space_group_name_H-M   'P 1'
#
loop_
_entity.id
_entity.type
_entity.pdbx_description
1 polymer ?
#
loop_
_entity_poly.entity_id
_entity_poly.type
_entity_poly.pdbx_seq_one_letter_code
_entity_poly.pdbx_strand_id
1 'polypeptide(L)' 'IRPSWKSRGATYTEYGITIHCVGNDQIGQNHILHYLDNGSANLCFAYQKEIFFVPAAMILKGLVDMPDY' A
#
# COMPACT_ATOMS: atom_id res chain seq x y z
N ILE A 1 -7.04 3.90 -12.69
CA ILE A 1 -5.91 4.66 -13.27
C ILE A 1 -5.89 6.04 -12.62
N ARG A 2 -4.78 6.43 -11.96
CA ARG A 2 -4.62 7.74 -11.30
C ARG A 2 -3.24 8.34 -11.61
N PRO A 3 -3.12 9.27 -12.58
CA PRO A 3 -1.83 9.80 -13.03
C PRO A 3 -0.96 10.40 -11.93
N SER A 4 -1.57 11.00 -10.90
CA SER A 4 -0.87 11.56 -9.75
C SER A 4 -0.21 10.53 -8.84
N TRP A 5 -0.37 9.23 -9.08
CA TRP A 5 0.45 8.21 -8.41
C TRP A 5 1.84 8.07 -9.01
N LYS A 6 1.99 8.34 -10.31
CA LYS A 6 3.28 8.34 -11.01
C LYS A 6 4.24 9.40 -10.47
N SER A 7 3.73 10.51 -9.93
CA SER A 7 4.56 11.57 -9.35
C SER A 7 5.15 11.23 -7.97
N ARG A 8 4.86 10.05 -7.39
CA ARG A 8 5.40 9.64 -6.08
C ARG A 8 6.86 9.17 -6.14
N GLY A 9 7.35 8.78 -7.31
CA GLY A 9 8.72 8.31 -7.48
C GLY A 9 8.94 7.69 -8.86
N ALA A 10 10.20 7.49 -9.22
CA ALA A 10 10.59 7.08 -10.59
C ALA A 10 9.96 5.76 -11.04
N THR A 11 9.78 4.79 -10.13
CA THR A 11 9.25 3.45 -10.43
C THR A 11 7.74 3.33 -10.23
N TYR A 12 7.06 4.38 -9.77
CA TYR A 12 5.62 4.32 -9.51
C TYR A 12 4.82 4.39 -10.80
N THR A 13 3.80 3.54 -10.91
CA THR A 13 2.84 3.61 -12.02
C THR A 13 1.55 4.33 -11.61
N GLU A 14 0.70 4.64 -12.59
CA GLU A 14 -0.66 5.12 -12.35
C GLU A 14 -1.66 4.02 -11.92
N TYR A 15 -1.18 2.78 -11.71
CA TYR A 15 -1.97 1.63 -11.31
C TYR A 15 -1.81 1.32 -9.81
N GLY A 16 -2.89 0.82 -9.22
CA GLY A 16 -2.96 0.49 -7.81
C GLY A 16 -4.40 0.28 -7.36
N ILE A 17 -4.54 -0.24 -6.14
CA ILE A 17 -5.83 -0.56 -5.51
C ILE A 17 -5.95 0.27 -4.23
N THR A 18 -7.11 0.89 -4.03
CA THR A 18 -7.44 1.55 -2.76
C THR A 18 -8.45 0.72 -2.00
N ILE A 19 -8.22 0.51 -0.70
CA ILE A 19 -9.16 -0.14 0.22
C ILE A 19 -9.41 0.83 1.37
N HIS A 20 -10.69 1.05 1.68
CA HIS A 20 -11.11 1.80 2.86
C HIS A 20 -11.54 0.80 3.95
N CYS A 21 -10.72 0.69 4.99
CA CYS A 21 -10.98 -0.20 6.12
C CYS A 21 -11.60 0.61 7.25
N VAL A 22 -12.75 0.18 7.77
CA VAL A 22 -13.48 0.87 8.84
C VAL A 22 -13.49 -0.01 10.08
N GLY A 23 -13.02 0.53 11.20
CA GLY A 23 -13.08 -0.13 12.51
C GLY A 23 -14.49 -0.16 13.08
N ASN A 24 -14.71 -0.97 14.11
CA ASN A 24 -16.00 -1.00 14.83
C ASN A 24 -16.34 0.35 15.48
N ASP A 25 -15.32 1.14 15.81
CA ASP A 25 -15.40 2.52 16.27
C ASP A 25 -15.75 3.54 15.16
N GLN A 26 -16.04 3.06 13.95
CA GLN A 26 -16.35 3.85 12.76
C GLN A 26 -15.19 4.73 12.26
N ILE A 27 -13.98 4.51 12.76
CA ILE A 27 -12.79 5.21 12.28
C ILE A 27 -12.28 4.51 11.02
N GLY A 28 -12.23 5.25 9.91
CA GLY A 28 -11.78 4.76 8.61
C GLY A 28 -10.31 5.02 8.34
N GLN A 29 -9.62 4.05 7.74
CA GLN A 29 -8.25 4.18 7.23
C GLN A 29 -8.20 3.81 5.75
N ASN A 30 -7.53 4.65 4.96
CA ASN A 30 -7.30 4.39 3.54
C ASN A 30 -5.94 3.74 3.34
N HIS A 31 -5.96 2.55 2.75
CA HIS A 31 -4.77 1.85 2.31
C HIS A 31 -4.71 1.87 0.78
N ILE A 32 -3.51 2.08 0.23
CA ILE A 32 -3.29 2.08 -1.22
C ILE A 32 -2.17 1.10 -1.55
N LEU A 33 -2.47 0.07 -2.33
CA LEU A 33 -1.47 -0.82 -2.90
C LEU A 33 -1.02 -0.26 -4.25
N HIS A 34 0.21 0.23 -4.32
CA HIS A 34 0.81 0.74 -5.55
C HIS A 34 1.53 -0.35 -6.32
N TYR A 35 1.28 -0.43 -7.63
CA TYR A 35 2.07 -1.27 -8.53
C TYR A 35 3.24 -0.46 -9.10
N LEU A 36 4.45 -1.03 -9.05
CA LEU A 36 5.66 -0.42 -9.55
C LEU A 36 6.05 -1.05 -10.91
N ASP A 37 6.74 -0.28 -11.74
CA ASP A 37 7.15 -0.71 -13.08
C ASP A 37 8.15 -1.88 -13.08
N ASN A 38 8.85 -2.08 -11.96
CA ASN A 38 9.75 -3.21 -11.72
C ASN A 38 9.04 -4.50 -11.27
N GLY A 39 7.70 -4.53 -11.29
CA GLY A 39 6.88 -5.68 -10.90
C GLY A 39 6.65 -5.85 -9.40
N SER A 40 7.20 -4.97 -8.56
CA SER A 40 6.96 -4.98 -7.11
C SER A 40 5.70 -4.21 -6.71
N ALA A 41 5.31 -4.31 -5.44
CA ALA A 41 4.19 -3.58 -4.88
C ALA A 41 4.48 -3.03 -3.48
N ASN A 42 4.04 -1.80 -3.24
CA ASN A 42 4.12 -1.14 -1.93
C ASN A 42 2.72 -0.85 -1.38
N LEU A 43 2.50 -1.18 -0.11
CA LEU A 43 1.34 -0.73 0.64
C LEU A 43 1.62 0.65 1.24
N CYS A 44 0.74 1.60 0.96
CA CYS A 44 0.77 2.95 1.45
C CYS A 44 -0.37 3.17 2.46
N PHE A 45 -0.06 3.75 3.61
CA PHE A 45 -1.05 4.12 4.63
C PHE A 45 -0.58 5.36 5.41
N ALA A 46 -1.53 6.05 6.05
CA ALA A 46 -1.22 7.19 6.91
C ALA A 46 -1.27 6.78 8.38
N TYR A 47 -0.31 7.24 9.18
CA TYR A 47 -0.32 7.08 10.63
C TYR A 47 0.29 8.33 11.28
N GLN A 48 -0.41 8.90 12.27
CA GLN A 48 0.01 10.12 12.96
C GLN A 48 0.48 11.26 12.04
N LYS A 49 -0.31 11.54 10.97
CA LYS A 49 -0.04 12.57 9.95
C LYS A 49 1.16 12.30 9.02
N GLU A 50 1.83 11.17 9.19
CA GLU A 50 2.89 10.72 8.30
C GLU A 50 2.38 9.64 7.33
N ILE A 51 2.97 9.60 6.13
CA ILE A 51 2.63 8.61 5.10
C ILE A 51 3.76 7.58 5.02
N PHE A 52 3.41 6.32 5.21
CA PHE A 52 4.34 5.20 5.16
C PHE A 52 4.17 4.42 3.86
N PHE A 53 5.29 3.93 3.32
CA PHE A 53 5.34 3.03 2.17
C PHE A 53 6.13 1.79 2.57
N VAL A 54 5.46 0.64 2.56
CA VAL A 54 6.07 -0.62 3.00
C VAL A 54 5.90 -1.67 1.90
N PRO A 55 6.93 -2.46 1.56
CA PRO A 55 6.79 -3.56 0.62
C PRO A 55 5.65 -4.49 1.03
N ALA A 56 4.76 -4.82 0.08
CA ALA A 56 3.58 -5.64 0.37
C ALA A 56 3.95 -7.00 0.97
N ALA A 57 5.04 -7.62 0.51
CA ALA A 57 5.56 -8.87 1.03
C ALA A 57 5.93 -8.80 2.53
N MET A 58 6.45 -7.66 3.00
CA MET A 58 6.80 -7.48 4.41
C MET A 58 5.57 -7.43 5.31
N ILE A 59 4.49 -6.78 4.84
CA ILE A 59 3.20 -6.76 5.55
C ILE A 59 2.62 -8.17 5.63
N LEU A 60 2.62 -8.91 4.52
CA LEU A 60 2.09 -10.28 4.47
C LEU A 60 2.82 -11.21 5.45
N LYS A 61 4.16 -11.20 5.44
CA LYS A 61 4.97 -11.98 6.39
C LYS A 61 4.79 -11.56 7.84
N GLY A 62 4.45 -10.29 8.10
CA GLY A 62 4.15 -9.82 9.44
C GLY A 62 2.78 -10.26 9.98
N LEU A 63 1.85 -10.65 9.09
CA LEU A 63 0.49 -11.05 9.46
C LEU A 63 0.33 -12.56 9.65
N VAL A 64 1.13 -13.35 8.95
CA VAL A 64 1.05 -14.82 8.98
C VAL A 64 2.45 -15.40 8.96
N ASP A 65 2.72 -16.36 9.85
CA ASP A 65 3.95 -17.17 9.83
C ASP A 65 3.83 -18.26 8.76
N MET A 66 4.13 -17.90 7.51
CA MET A 66 4.06 -18.79 6.35
C MET A 66 5.30 -18.61 5.45
N PRO A 67 5.90 -19.70 4.94
CA PRO A 67 7.00 -19.62 3.99
C PRO A 67 6.54 -19.16 2.59
N ASP A 68 7.50 -18.72 1.76
CA ASP A 68 7.23 -18.19 0.40
C ASP A 68 7.02 -19.29 -0.67
N TYR A 69 7.17 -20.57 -0.32
CA TYR A 69 7.27 -21.70 -1.26
C TYR A 69 6.07 -22.64 -1.23
#